data_AF-A0A8C5K5I7-F1
#
_entry.id   AF-A0A8C5K5I7-F1
#
_cell.length_a   1.000
_cell.length_b   1.000
_cell.length_c   1.000
_cell.angle_alpha   90.00
_cell.angle_beta   90.00
_cell.angle_gamma   90.00
#
_symmetry.space_group_name_H-M   'P 1'
#
loop_
_entity.id
_entity.type
_entity.pdbx_description
1 polymer ?
#
loop_
_entity_poly.entity_id
_entity_poly.type
_entity_poly.pdbx_seq_one_letter_code
_entity_poly.pdbx_strand_id
1 'polypeptide(L)'
;MNCDQVTLVGQVFESYVSEHHRNDILLILKERDEDAHYPIVINAMTLFETNMEIGEYFTVFPNEVLTVFDSALRRSALTILQSLSQPQDFSMKQNLHARISGSHSCQG
;
A
#
# COMPACT_ATOMS: atom_id res chain seq x y z
N MET A 1 -1.56 18.61 0.72
CA MET A 1 -2.31 18.18 -0.48
C MET A 1 -3.77 18.58 -0.32
N ASN A 2 -4.51 18.79 -1.42
CA ASN A 2 -5.96 18.99 -1.35
C ASN A 2 -6.71 17.65 -1.20
N CYS A 3 -7.96 17.68 -0.71
CA CYS A 3 -8.78 16.47 -0.53
C CYS A 3 -8.94 15.64 -1.82
N ASP A 4 -9.08 16.29 -2.98
CA ASP A 4 -9.19 15.58 -4.26
C ASP A 4 -7.91 14.81 -4.61
N GLN A 5 -6.75 15.42 -4.38
CA GLN A 5 -5.45 14.78 -4.61
C GLN A 5 -5.27 13.58 -3.68
N VAL A 6 -5.59 13.75 -2.39
CA VAL A 6 -5.54 12.66 -1.41
C VAL A 6 -6.45 11.50 -1.82
N THR A 7 -7.66 11.82 -2.30
CA THR A 7 -8.63 10.81 -2.75
C THR A 7 -8.12 10.07 -3.98
N LEU A 8 -7.60 10.79 -4.98
CA LEU A 8 -7.03 10.21 -6.19
C LEU A 8 -5.86 9.28 -5.88
N VAL A 9 -4.87 9.76 -5.12
CA VAL A 9 -3.68 8.98 -4.72
C VAL A 9 -4.11 7.73 -3.96
N GLY A 10 -5.05 7.88 -3.03
CA GLY A 10 -5.59 6.76 -2.27
C GLY A 10 -6.25 5.72 -3.16
N GLN A 11 -7.18 6.11 -4.03
CA GLN A 11 -7.93 5.19 -4.89
C GLN A 11 -7.04 4.43 -5.87
N VAL A 12 -6.12 5.13 -6.54
CA VAL A 12 -5.20 4.51 -7.49
C VAL A 12 -4.30 3.52 -6.77
N PHE A 13 -3.77 3.90 -5.60
CA PHE A 13 -2.93 3.02 -4.81
C PHE A 13 -3.70 1.79 -4.30
N GLU A 14 -4.97 1.96 -3.87
CA GLU A 14 -5.83 0.86 -3.44
C GLU A 14 -6.02 -0.19 -4.55
N SER A 15 -6.28 0.24 -5.79
CA SER A 15 -6.40 -0.66 -6.95
C SER A 15 -5.07 -1.35 -7.21
N TYR A 16 -3.98 -0.57 -7.29
CA TYR A 16 -2.64 -1.08 -7.55
C TYR A 16 -2.24 -2.19 -6.55
N VAL A 17 -2.39 -1.97 -5.24
CA VAL A 17 -2.01 -2.99 -4.24
C VAL A 17 -2.97 -4.18 -4.24
N SER A 18 -4.25 -3.97 -4.56
CA SER A 18 -5.24 -5.05 -4.65
C SER A 18 -5.07 -5.90 -5.92
N GLU A 19 -4.35 -5.41 -6.92
CA GLU A 19 -4.04 -6.14 -8.14
C GLU A 19 -2.65 -6.79 -8.08
N HIS A 20 -1.64 -6.04 -7.66
CA HIS A 20 -0.25 -6.49 -7.66
C HIS A 20 0.19 -7.16 -6.35
N HIS A 21 -0.32 -6.71 -5.19
CA HIS A 21 0.13 -7.12 -3.86
C HIS A 21 -0.95 -7.83 -3.05
N ARG A 22 -2.08 -8.21 -3.66
CA ARG A 22 -3.18 -8.88 -2.97
C ARG A 22 -2.74 -10.14 -2.26
N ASN A 23 -1.91 -10.94 -2.91
CA ASN A 23 -1.43 -12.19 -2.35
C ASN A 23 -0.47 -11.97 -1.18
N ASP A 24 0.43 -10.97 -1.29
CA ASP A 24 1.29 -10.57 -0.17
C ASP A 24 0.47 -10.12 1.04
N ILE A 25 -0.54 -9.27 0.82
CA ILE A 25 -1.47 -8.83 1.87
C ILE A 25 -2.17 -10.03 2.49
N LEU A 26 -2.68 -10.97 1.70
CA LEU A 26 -3.32 -12.19 2.21
C LEU A 26 -2.38 -13.05 3.06
N LEU A 27 -1.13 -13.21 2.64
CA LEU A 27 -0.12 -13.95 3.40
C LEU A 27 0.17 -13.26 4.72
N ILE A 28 0.33 -11.93 4.72
CA ILE A 28 0.52 -11.12 5.92
C ILE A 28 -0.67 -11.24 6.87
N LEU A 29 -1.89 -11.16 6.36
CA LEU A 29 -3.11 -11.30 7.16
C LEU A 29 -3.21 -12.70 7.80
N LYS A 30 -2.66 -13.73 7.17
CA LYS A 30 -2.64 -15.10 7.66
C LYS A 30 -1.57 -15.35 8.74
N GLU A 31 -0.60 -14.46 8.89
CA GLU A 31 0.42 -14.60 9.90
C GLU A 31 -0.18 -14.61 11.31
N ARG A 32 0.43 -15.34 12.23
CA ARG A 32 -0.06 -15.42 13.62
C ARG A 32 0.35 -14.21 14.45
N ASP A 33 1.46 -13.57 14.11
CA ASP A 33 2.00 -12.46 14.88
C ASP A 33 1.29 -11.17 14.47
N GLU A 34 0.54 -10.56 15.38
CA GLU A 34 -0.23 -9.33 15.11
C GLU A 34 0.59 -8.06 15.32
N ASP A 35 1.65 -8.15 16.13
CA ASP A 35 2.52 -7.03 16.51
C ASP A 35 3.75 -6.90 15.60
N ALA A 36 4.07 -7.93 14.81
CA ALA A 36 5.13 -7.87 13.82
C ALA A 36 4.91 -6.77 12.77
N HIS A 37 6.01 -6.17 12.32
CA HIS A 37 6.00 -5.16 11.27
C HIS A 37 5.95 -5.83 9.89
N TYR A 38 4.91 -5.49 9.12
CA TYR A 38 4.70 -6.03 7.78
C TYR A 38 4.79 -4.92 6.74
N PRO A 39 6.01 -4.52 6.32
CA PRO A 39 6.19 -3.56 5.26
C PRO A 39 5.98 -4.22 3.88
N ILE A 40 5.11 -3.65 3.05
CA ILE A 40 5.00 -4.03 1.64
C ILE A 40 5.84 -3.07 0.82
N VAL A 41 6.85 -3.60 0.13
CA VAL A 41 7.73 -2.80 -0.72
C VAL A 41 7.05 -2.57 -2.07
N ILE A 42 6.72 -1.31 -2.33
CA ILE A 42 6.11 -0.87 -3.57
C ILE A 42 7.18 -0.21 -4.44
N ASN A 43 7.24 -0.61 -5.70
CA ASN A 43 8.16 0.02 -6.65
C ASN A 43 7.56 1.36 -7.11
N ALA A 44 8.29 2.45 -6.83
CA ALA A 44 7.88 3.79 -7.20
C ALA A 44 7.62 3.91 -8.71
N MET A 45 8.46 3.30 -9.54
CA MET A 45 8.36 3.38 -11.00
C MET A 45 7.03 2.83 -11.50
N THR A 46 6.68 1.61 -11.11
CA THR A 46 5.45 0.96 -11.57
C THR A 46 4.20 1.66 -11.08
N LEU A 47 4.26 2.26 -9.88
CA LEU A 47 3.16 3.06 -9.36
C LEU A 47 3.00 4.37 -10.14
N PHE A 48 4.10 5.05 -10.45
CA PHE A 48 4.07 6.29 -11.23
C PHE A 48 3.72 6.06 -12.70
N GLU A 49 4.06 4.89 -13.26
CA GLU A 49 3.60 4.47 -14.60
C GLU A 49 2.09 4.25 -14.62
N THR A 50 1.51 3.76 -13.52
CA THR A 50 0.05 3.60 -13.39
C THR A 50 -0.65 4.96 -13.35
N ASN A 51 -0.08 5.93 -12.63
CA ASN A 51 -0.57 7.30 -12.62
C ASN A 51 0.57 8.29 -12.35
N MET A 52 0.92 9.07 -13.39
CA MET A 52 2.06 9.99 -13.34
C MET A 52 1.86 11.13 -12.33
N GLU A 53 0.62 11.54 -12.05
CA GLU A 53 0.33 12.59 -11.05
C GLU A 53 0.80 12.17 -9.66
N ILE A 54 0.75 10.87 -9.34
CA ILE A 54 1.23 10.35 -8.06
C ILE A 54 2.73 10.61 -7.91
N GLY A 55 3.50 10.49 -9.00
CA GLY A 55 4.93 10.80 -9.00
C GLY A 55 5.21 12.27 -8.71
N GLU A 56 4.40 13.16 -9.28
CA GLU A 56 4.48 14.60 -9.00
C GLU A 56 4.14 14.90 -7.54
N TYR A 57 3.03 14.35 -7.02
CA TYR A 57 2.64 14.52 -5.62
C TYR A 57 3.67 13.92 -4.66
N PHE A 58 4.26 12.78 -4.99
CA PHE A 58 5.29 12.16 -4.16
C PHE A 58 6.58 12.99 -4.13
N THR A 59 6.90 13.65 -5.24
CA THR A 59 8.06 14.56 -5.33
C THR A 59 7.85 15.82 -4.49
N VAL A 60 6.63 16.37 -4.48
CA VAL A 60 6.31 17.62 -3.76
C VAL A 60 5.96 17.36 -2.28
N PHE A 61 5.22 16.28 -1.98
CA PHE A 61 4.68 15.94 -0.67
C PHE A 61 4.93 14.46 -0.29
N PRO A 62 6.19 14.00 -0.19
CA PRO A 62 6.49 12.59 0.03
C PRO A 62 5.86 12.03 1.31
N ASN A 63 5.92 12.77 2.43
CA ASN A 63 5.36 12.31 3.70
C ASN A 63 3.82 12.20 3.68
N GLU A 64 3.14 13.14 3.00
CA GLU A 64 1.68 13.09 2.90
C GLU A 64 1.26 11.92 2.02
N VAL A 65 1.90 11.75 0.86
CA VAL A 65 1.62 10.62 -0.04
C VAL A 65 1.86 9.28 0.64
N LEU A 66 2.95 9.12 1.41
CA LEU A 66 3.20 7.92 2.20
C LEU A 66 2.09 7.65 3.22
N THR A 67 1.59 8.69 3.90
CA THR A 67 0.47 8.57 4.85
C THR A 67 -0.81 8.12 4.15
N VAL A 68 -1.06 8.64 2.94
CA VAL A 68 -2.19 8.22 2.11
C VAL A 68 -2.04 6.77 1.67
N PHE A 69 -0.84 6.33 1.28
CA PHE A 69 -0.55 4.94 0.92
C PHE A 69 -0.76 3.97 2.08
N ASP A 70 -0.31 4.30 3.29
CA ASP A 70 -0.56 3.48 4.47
C ASP A 70 -2.06 3.33 4.75
N SER A 71 -2.78 4.45 4.69
CA SER A 71 -4.23 4.46 4.90
C SER A 71 -4.97 3.66 3.83
N ALA A 72 -4.58 3.80 2.56
CA ALA A 72 -5.09 3.07 1.42
C ALA A 72 -4.78 1.56 1.53
N LEU A 73 -3.55 1.20 1.85
CA LEU A 73 -3.13 -0.19 2.03
C LEU A 73 -3.98 -0.90 3.08
N ARG A 74 -4.16 -0.23 4.22
CA ARG A 74 -4.94 -0.74 5.34
C ARG A 74 -6.42 -0.91 4.95
N ARG A 75 -6.99 0.01 4.17
CA ARG A 75 -8.36 -0.10 3.64
C ARG A 75 -8.50 -1.25 2.65
N SER A 76 -7.55 -1.42 1.73
CA SER A 76 -7.51 -2.56 0.79
C SER A 76 -7.40 -3.89 1.54
N ALA A 77 -6.51 -3.99 2.52
CA ALA A 77 -6.34 -5.19 3.33
C ALA A 77 -7.61 -5.54 4.13
N LEU A 78 -8.28 -4.55 4.71
CA LEU A 78 -9.57 -4.74 5.39
C LEU A 78 -10.64 -5.23 4.40
N THR A 79 -10.71 -4.63 3.22
CA THR A 79 -11.68 -5.02 2.16
C THR A 79 -11.44 -6.46 1.72
N ILE A 80 -10.17 -6.84 1.51
CA ILE A 80 -9.78 -8.21 1.18
C ILE A 80 -10.20 -9.15 2.31
N LEU A 81 -9.89 -8.82 3.56
CA LEU A 81 -10.23 -9.62 4.74
C LEU A 81 -11.75 -9.84 4.86
N GLN A 82 -12.55 -8.79 4.66
CA GLN A 82 -14.01 -8.88 4.69
C GLN A 82 -14.60 -9.66 3.52
N SER A 83 -13.91 -9.69 2.37
CA SER A 83 -14.30 -10.48 1.21
C SER A 83 -14.00 -11.97 1.36
N LEU A 84 -13.22 -12.39 2.36
CA LEU A 84 -12.90 -13.80 2.59
C LEU A 84 -14.06 -14.51 3.30
N SER A 85 -14.45 -15.67 2.78
CA SER A 85 -15.51 -16.50 3.37
C SER A 85 -15.12 -17.14 4.71
N GLN A 86 -13.82 -17.23 5.00
CA GLN A 86 -13.28 -17.80 6.25
C GLN A 86 -12.22 -16.86 6.87
N PRO A 87 -12.64 -15.78 7.54
CA PRO A 87 -11.72 -14.83 8.14
C PRO A 87 -11.08 -15.34 9.45
N GLN A 88 -11.44 -16.54 9.95
CA GLN A 88 -10.97 -17.05 11.24
C GLN A 88 -9.45 -17.31 11.29
N ASP A 89 -8.82 -17.57 10.14
CA ASP A 89 -7.36 -17.74 10.02
C ASP A 89 -6.64 -16.43 9.64
N PHE A 90 -7.37 -15.31 9.53
CA PHE A 90 -6.81 -14.04 9.10
C PHE A 90 -7.06 -12.95 10.15
N SER A 91 -6.04 -12.16 10.45
CA SER A 91 -6.14 -11.06 11.41
C SER A 91 -5.54 -9.80 10.85
N MET A 92 -6.22 -8.67 11.09
CA MET A 92 -5.78 -7.39 10.59
C MET A 92 -4.51 -6.94 11.31
N LYS A 93 -3.44 -6.65 10.55
CA LYS A 93 -2.16 -6.24 11.13
C LYS A 93 -2.14 -4.74 11.41
N GLN A 94 -1.75 -4.37 12.63
CA GLN A 94 -1.67 -2.97 13.05
C GLN A 94 -0.45 -2.27 12.44
N ASN A 95 0.65 -3.01 12.27
CA ASN A 95 1.91 -2.52 11.72
C ASN A 95 2.07 -2.84 10.21
N LEU A 96 0.98 -2.71 9.44
CA LEU A 96 0.98 -2.87 7.98
C LEU A 96 1.23 -1.52 7.31
N HIS A 97 2.37 -1.38 6.63
CA HIS A 97 2.76 -0.13 6.01
C HIS A 97 3.33 -0.31 4.60
N ALA A 98 3.11 0.68 3.74
CA ALA A 98 3.67 0.73 2.39
C ALA A 98 5.07 1.39 2.43
N ARG A 99 6.06 0.71 1.86
CA ARG A 99 7.42 1.25 1.73
C ARG A 99 7.75 1.45 0.27
N ILE A 100 7.96 2.72 -0.12
CA ILE A 100 8.31 3.05 -1.49
C ILE A 100 9.80 2.79 -1.71
N SER A 101 10.11 1.90 -2.66
CA SER A 101 11.46 1.69 -3.16
C SER A 101 11.63 2.52 -4.44
N GLY A 102 12.45 3.57 -4.34
CA GLY A 102 12.91 4.31 -5.51
C GLY A 102 14.00 3.48 -6.18
N SER A 103 13.77 3.00 -7.40
CA SER A 103 14.82 2.33 -8.16
C SER A 103 15.89 3.34 -8.58
N HIS A 104 16.85 3.56 -7.70
CA HIS A 104 18.23 3.54 -8.14
C HIS A 104 18.83 2.28 -7.53
N SER A 105 19.04 1.27 -8.38
CA SER A 105 20.17 0.40 -8.16
C SER A 105 21.37 1.31 -7.91
N CYS A 106 21.83 1.38 -6.66
CA CYS A 106 23.19 1.83 -6.40
C CYS A 106 24.10 0.81 -7.07
N GLN A 107 24.42 1.01 -8.35
CA GLN A 107 25.64 0.47 -8.92
C GLN A 107 26.74 1.45 -8.47
N GLY A 108 27.59 0.95 -7.57
CA GLY A 108 28.77 1.64 -7.09
C GLY A 108 29.88 1.73 -8.13
#